data_AF-A0A0F8YRE4-F1
#
_entry.id   AF-A0A0F8YRE4-F1
#
_cell.length_a   1.000
_cell.length_b   1.000
_cell.length_c   1.000
_cell.angle_alpha   90.00
_cell.angle_beta   90.00
_cell.angle_gamma   90.00
#
_symmetry.space_group_name_H-M   'P 1'
#
loop_
_entity.id
_entity.type
_entity.pdbx_description
1 polymer ?
#
loop_
_entity_poly.entity_id
_entity_poly.type
_entity_poly.pdbx_seq_one_letter_code
_entity_poly.pdbx_strand_id
1 'polypeptide(L)'
;SIKKYLSKSKFDDSTETANSLTKRHCSIKFGPKDIKYIFVKTDADIPDIINFIQVELDQYPGVDQKVLMSRVVSLESLSADL
;
A
#
# COMPACT_ATOMS: atom_id res chain seq x y z
N SER A 1 -1.28 -22.41 13.28
CA SER A 1 -0.46 -21.43 14.01
C SER A 1 0.92 -21.38 13.37
N ILE A 2 1.46 -20.18 13.08
CA ILE A 2 2.78 -20.03 12.46
C ILE A 2 3.86 -20.21 13.52
N LYS A 3 4.83 -21.09 13.25
CA LYS A 3 5.92 -21.37 14.19
C LYS A 3 6.86 -20.17 14.23
N LYS A 4 7.23 -19.74 15.45
CA LYS A 4 8.14 -18.60 15.67
C LYS A 4 9.58 -18.87 15.22
N TYR A 5 9.99 -20.13 15.17
CA TYR A 5 11.34 -20.54 14.79
C TYR A 5 11.34 -21.91 14.10
N LEU A 6 12.33 -22.12 13.24
CA LEU A 6 12.64 -23.40 12.61
C LEU A 6 13.95 -23.96 13.19
N SER A 7 13.98 -25.26 13.47
CA SER A 7 15.23 -25.94 13.83
C SER A 7 16.09 -26.16 12.60
N LYS A 8 17.43 -26.16 12.76
CA LYS A 8 18.39 -26.33 11.65
C LYS A 8 18.09 -27.55 10.77
N SER A 9 17.69 -28.67 11.38
CA SER A 9 17.32 -29.91 10.67
C SER A 9 16.09 -29.81 9.77
N LYS A 10 15.25 -28.78 9.92
CA LYS A 10 14.03 -28.57 9.14
C LYS A 10 14.11 -27.30 8.29
N PHE A 11 15.19 -26.53 8.43
CA PHE A 11 15.38 -25.29 7.71
C PHE A 11 15.49 -25.61 6.21
N ASP A 12 16.45 -26.43 5.81
CA ASP A 12 16.72 -26.67 4.39
C ASP A 12 15.53 -27.32 3.64
N ASP A 13 14.80 -28.23 4.29
CA ASP A 13 13.69 -28.97 3.65
C ASP A 13 12.35 -28.21 3.59
N SER A 14 12.16 -27.16 4.42
CA SER A 14 10.84 -26.50 4.58
C SER A 14 10.86 -24.98 4.57
N THR A 15 12.01 -24.36 4.28
CA THR A 15 12.18 -22.90 4.27
C THR A 15 11.21 -22.22 3.31
N GLU A 16 11.02 -22.73 2.10
CA GLU A 16 10.18 -22.08 1.10
C GLU A 16 8.69 -22.09 1.48
N THR A 17 8.21 -23.20 2.06
CA THR A 17 6.86 -23.29 2.60
C THR A 17 6.67 -22.35 3.80
N ALA A 18 7.64 -22.30 4.70
CA ALA A 18 7.60 -21.42 5.86
C ALA A 18 7.65 -19.94 5.47
N ASN A 19 8.46 -19.58 4.47
CA ASN A 19 8.53 -18.24 3.89
C ASN A 19 7.21 -17.85 3.24
N SER A 20 6.60 -18.76 2.48
CA SER A 20 5.30 -18.53 1.84
C SER A 20 4.19 -18.31 2.88
N LEU A 21 4.17 -19.11 3.95
CA LEU A 21 3.23 -18.93 5.06
C LEU A 21 3.43 -17.60 5.78
N THR A 22 4.69 -17.25 6.08
CA THR A 22 5.02 -16.00 6.75
C THR A 22 4.66 -14.80 5.87
N LYS A 23 4.97 -14.85 4.57
CA LYS A 23 4.58 -13.81 3.61
C LYS A 23 3.05 -13.68 3.51
N ARG A 24 2.31 -14.77 3.55
CA ARG A 24 0.84 -14.73 3.45
C ARG A 24 0.17 -14.13 4.68
N HIS A 25 0.67 -14.45 5.87
CA HIS A 25 -0.05 -14.21 7.13
C HIS A 25 0.60 -13.18 8.04
N CYS A 26 1.91 -12.96 7.90
CA CYS A 26 2.67 -12.04 8.74
C CYS A 26 3.18 -10.82 7.99
N SER A 27 2.91 -10.70 6.68
CA SER A 27 3.24 -9.46 5.96
C SER A 27 2.40 -8.30 6.49
N ILE A 28 3.08 -7.20 6.75
CA ILE A 28 2.44 -5.91 6.99
C ILE A 28 1.67 -5.55 5.73
N LYS A 29 0.39 -5.19 5.91
CA LYS A 29 -0.47 -4.71 4.84
C LYS A 29 -0.77 -3.24 5.11
N PHE A 30 -0.68 -2.43 4.06
CA PHE A 30 -1.14 -1.04 4.08
C PHE A 30 -2.49 -0.96 3.37
N GLY A 31 -3.39 -0.21 3.96
CA GLY A 31 -4.67 0.15 3.36
C GLY A 31 -4.82 1.66 3.18
N PRO A 32 -5.92 2.10 2.55
CA PRO A 32 -6.24 3.51 2.35
C PRO A 32 -6.14 4.38 3.61
N LYS A 33 -6.51 3.82 4.76
CA LYS A 33 -6.53 4.53 6.05
C LYS A 33 -5.14 4.86 6.57
N ASP A 34 -4.12 4.12 6.13
CA ASP A 34 -2.73 4.29 6.57
C ASP A 34 -1.99 5.40 5.79
N ILE A 35 -2.56 5.90 4.69
CA ILE A 35 -1.91 6.85 3.77
C ILE A 35 -2.35 8.27 4.08
N LYS A 36 -1.46 9.15 4.57
CA LYS A 36 -1.83 10.54 4.92
C LYS A 36 -1.86 11.51 3.73
N TYR A 37 -0.93 11.37 2.79
CA TYR A 37 -0.78 12.24 1.62
C TYR A 37 -0.33 11.42 0.41
N ILE A 38 -0.73 11.87 -0.78
CA ILE A 38 -0.24 11.40 -2.06
C ILE A 38 0.26 12.62 -2.82
N PHE A 39 1.56 12.69 -3.08
CA PHE A 39 2.16 13.83 -3.76
C PHE A 39 2.31 13.55 -5.25
N VAL A 40 1.92 14.52 -6.06
CA VAL A 40 2.19 14.55 -7.51
C VAL A 40 3.07 15.75 -7.86
N LYS A 41 3.69 15.76 -9.04
CA LYS A 41 4.60 16.85 -9.41
C LYS A 41 3.81 18.13 -9.70
N THR A 42 2.79 18.03 -10.55
CA THR A 42 1.97 19.16 -11.01
C THR A 42 0.48 18.85 -10.86
N ASP A 43 -0.37 19.87 -10.89
CA ASP A 43 -1.82 19.67 -10.83
C ASP A 43 -2.35 18.84 -12.03
N ALA A 44 -1.66 18.90 -13.17
CA ALA A 44 -1.99 18.14 -14.36
C ALA A 44 -1.86 16.61 -14.17
N ASP A 45 -1.06 16.17 -13.19
CA ASP A 45 -0.86 14.76 -12.87
C ASP A 45 -1.95 14.20 -11.93
N ILE A 46 -2.77 15.05 -11.31
CA ILE A 46 -3.82 14.62 -10.36
C ILE A 46 -4.81 13.64 -11.01
N PRO A 47 -5.38 13.91 -12.20
CA PRO A 47 -6.38 13.02 -12.81
C PRO A 47 -5.89 11.59 -13.00
N ASP A 48 -4.63 11.39 -13.37
CA ASP A 48 -4.04 10.07 -13.58
C ASP A 48 -4.01 9.26 -12.27
N ILE A 49 -3.65 9.92 -11.16
CA ILE A 49 -3.68 9.29 -9.83
C ILE A 49 -5.10 9.01 -9.37
N ILE A 50 -6.06 9.90 -9.65
CA ILE A 50 -7.47 9.65 -9.34
C ILE A 50 -7.97 8.41 -10.09
N ASN A 51 -7.67 8.31 -11.39
CA ASN A 51 -8.04 7.16 -12.21
C ASN A 51 -7.39 5.87 -11.69
N PHE A 52 -6.11 5.91 -11.32
CA PHE A 52 -5.43 4.78 -10.67
C PHE A 52 -6.16 4.33 -9.41
N ILE A 53 -6.56 5.26 -8.52
CA ILE A 53 -7.30 4.92 -7.31
C ILE A 53 -8.67 4.30 -7.63
N GLN A 54 -9.33 4.72 -8.70
CA GLN A 54 -10.64 4.15 -9.07
C GLN A 54 -10.54 2.75 -9.68
N VAL A 55 -9.54 2.53 -10.53
CA VAL A 55 -9.41 1.29 -11.32
C VAL A 55 -8.65 0.22 -10.55
N GLU A 56 -7.50 0.57 -9.97
CA GLU A 56 -6.57 -0.40 -9.39
C GLU A 56 -6.84 -0.65 -7.90
N LEU A 57 -7.64 0.21 -7.26
CA LEU A 57 -7.99 0.10 -5.83
C LEU A 57 -9.48 -0.19 -5.60
N ASP A 58 -10.15 -0.77 -6.60
CA ASP A 58 -11.58 -1.08 -6.59
C ASP A 58 -12.00 -2.07 -5.48
N GLN A 59 -11.06 -2.89 -5.01
CA GLN A 59 -11.29 -3.80 -3.88
C GLN A 59 -11.55 -3.08 -2.55
N TYR A 60 -11.20 -1.79 -2.43
CA TYR A 60 -11.45 -1.00 -1.23
C TYR A 60 -12.81 -0.28 -1.32
N PRO A 61 -13.49 -0.04 -0.19
CA PRO A 61 -14.77 0.66 -0.19
C PRO A 61 -14.69 2.01 -0.88
N GLY A 62 -15.71 2.38 -1.66
CA GLY A 62 -15.73 3.66 -2.38
C GLY A 62 -15.58 4.90 -1.47
N VAL A 63 -15.98 4.80 -0.20
CA VAL A 63 -15.72 5.86 0.79
C VAL A 63 -14.22 6.02 1.08
N ASP A 64 -13.48 4.91 1.22
CA ASP A 64 -12.04 4.93 1.49
C ASP A 64 -11.26 5.40 0.25
N GLN A 65 -11.71 5.03 -0.95
CA GLN A 65 -11.16 5.56 -2.21
C GLN A 65 -11.32 7.08 -2.31
N LYS A 66 -12.50 7.64 -1.99
CA LYS A 66 -12.73 9.08 -1.97
C LYS A 66 -11.85 9.82 -0.97
N VAL A 67 -11.59 9.20 0.19
CA VAL A 67 -10.64 9.75 1.18
C VAL A 67 -9.22 9.77 0.63
N LEU A 68 -8.78 8.76 -0.12
CA LEU A 68 -7.47 8.79 -0.79
C LEU A 68 -7.41 9.89 -1.86
N MET A 69 -8.46 10.03 -2.66
CA MET A 69 -8.55 11.09 -3.67
C MET A 69 -8.40 12.48 -3.06
N SER A 70 -9.03 12.74 -1.91
CA SER A 70 -8.90 14.03 -1.22
C SER A 70 -7.51 14.26 -0.59
N ARG A 71 -6.64 13.25 -0.59
CA ARG A 71 -5.26 13.32 -0.08
C ARG A 71 -4.22 13.50 -1.18
N VAL A 72 -4.66 13.59 -2.45
CA VAL A 72 -3.79 13.90 -3.58
C VAL A 72 -3.54 15.41 -3.63
N VAL A 73 -2.27 15.80 -3.62
CA VAL A 73 -1.81 17.19 -3.62
C VAL A 73 -0.57 17.33 -4.51
N SER A 74 -0.46 18.43 -5.25
CA SER A 74 0.73 18.70 -6.07
C SER A 74 1.83 19.37 -5.26
N LEU A 75 3.08 19.11 -5.64
CA LEU A 75 4.23 19.83 -5.10
C LEU A 75 4.30 21.27 -5.62
N GLU A 76 3.78 21.51 -6.83
CA GLU A 76 3.61 22.84 -7.42
C GLU A 76 2.79 23.77 -6.51
N SER A 77 1.60 23.34 -6.08
CA SER A 77 0.75 24.12 -5.17
C SER A 77 1.41 24.34 -3.81
N LEU A 78 2.05 23.31 -3.23
CA LEU A 78 2.76 23.43 -1.97
C LEU A 78 3.94 24.43 -2.04
N SER A 79 4.63 24.48 -3.17
CA SER A 79 5.75 25.40 -3.38
C SER A 79 5.33 26.86 -3.55
N ALA A 80 4.10 27.11 -4.03
CA ALA A 80 3.54 28.44 -4.15
C ALA A 80 3.03 29.01 -2.80
N ASP A 81 2.72 28.12 -1.85
CA ASP A 81 2.22 28.48 -0.52
C ASP A 81 3.33 28.74 0.53
N LEU A 82 4.59 28.36 0.24
CA LEU A 82 5.77 28.52 1.11
C LEU A 82 6.53 29.83 0.84
#